data_AF-A0A355F954-F1
#
_entry.id   AF-A0A355F954-F1
#
_cell.length_a   1.000
_cell.length_b   1.000
_cell.length_c   1.000
_cell.angle_alpha   90.00
_cell.angle_beta   90.00
_cell.angle_gamma   90.00
#
_symmetry.space_group_name_H-M   'P 1'
#
loop_
_entity.id
_entity.type
_entity.pdbx_description
1 polymer ?
#
loop_
_entity_poly.entity_id
_entity_poly.type
_entity_poly.pdbx_seq_one_letter_code
_entity_poly.pdbx_strand_id
1 'polypeptide(L)'
;TSFALAAGEDRDVDLELTARAPARNPGPVDVLVDGQPAGRLQIGDRWTRSRLRLPASRLPPGLHRLTLRWPGLPASQGDNPLLPAIERLELGLPAELHPVCGEVASLHARPVHS
;
A
#
# COMPACT_ATOMS: atom_id res chain seq x y z
N THR A 1 -2.79 0.13 -5.04
CA THR A 1 -2.10 1.22 -5.77
C THR A 1 -0.89 0.65 -6.50
N SER A 2 -0.56 1.10 -7.72
CA SER A 2 0.59 0.59 -8.47
C SER A 2 1.47 1.69 -9.07
N PHE A 3 2.77 1.40 -9.19
CA PHE A 3 3.82 2.28 -9.72
C PHE A 3 4.74 1.49 -10.65
N ALA A 4 5.43 2.17 -11.55
CA ALA A 4 6.48 1.58 -12.36
C ALA A 4 7.85 1.91 -11.75
N LEU A 5 8.71 0.90 -11.61
CA LEU A 5 10.08 1.03 -11.12
C LEU A 5 11.03 0.58 -12.23
N ALA A 6 11.92 1.47 -12.69
CA ALA A 6 13.02 1.10 -13.56
C ALA A 6 14.21 0.67 -12.70
N ALA A 7 14.64 -0.59 -12.83
CA ALA A 7 15.85 -1.12 -12.24
C ALA A 7 16.93 -1.21 -13.34
N GLY A 8 18.09 -0.57 -13.13
CA GLY A 8 19.14 -0.48 -14.14
C GLY A 8 20.38 -1.34 -13.87
N GLU A 9 20.63 -1.68 -12.61
CA GLU A 9 21.84 -2.39 -12.17
C GLU A 9 21.46 -3.53 -11.22
N ASP A 10 22.34 -4.53 -11.11
CA ASP A 10 22.20 -5.65 -10.17
C ASP A 10 22.56 -5.19 -8.75
N ARG A 11 21.74 -4.29 -8.20
CA ARG A 11 21.89 -3.75 -6.85
C ARG A 11 20.58 -3.82 -6.08
N ASP A 12 20.71 -4.00 -4.78
CA ASP A 12 19.60 -3.85 -3.86
C ASP A 12 19.01 -2.42 -3.97
N VAL A 13 17.70 -2.33 -3.79
CA VAL A 13 16.96 -1.07 -3.83
C VAL A 13 16.30 -0.85 -2.47
N ASP A 14 16.58 0.29 -1.84
CA ASP A 14 15.83 0.74 -0.67
C ASP A 14 14.59 1.51 -1.15
N LEU A 15 13.42 0.93 -0.88
CA LEU A 15 12.14 1.61 -1.00
C LEU A 15 11.83 2.38 0.28
N GLU A 16 11.52 3.66 0.14
CA GLU A 16 11.03 4.51 1.23
C GLU A 16 9.62 4.99 0.90
N LEU A 17 8.65 4.62 1.72
CA LEU A 17 7.25 4.99 1.61
C LEU A 17 6.90 5.97 2.74
N THR A 18 6.32 7.11 2.40
CA THR A 18 5.62 7.97 3.36
C THR A 18 4.12 7.84 3.12
N ALA A 19 3.41 7.24 4.08
CA ALA A 19 2.00 6.91 3.95
C ALA A 19 1.25 6.96 5.28
N ARG A 20 -0.07 6.99 5.22
CA ARG A 20 -0.97 6.76 6.36
C ARG A 20 -2.16 5.90 5.95
N ALA A 21 -2.73 5.19 6.92
CA ALA A 21 -3.99 4.48 6.81
C ALA A 21 -5.10 5.25 7.54
N PRO A 22 -6.38 5.00 7.26
CA PRO A 22 -7.46 5.49 8.11
C PRO A 22 -7.40 4.85 9.50
N ALA A 23 -7.75 5.59 10.56
CA ALA A 23 -7.76 5.08 11.94
C ALA A 23 -8.65 3.86 12.16
N ARG A 24 -9.69 3.67 11.34
CA ARG A 24 -10.59 2.49 11.37
C ARG A 24 -9.99 1.22 10.78
N ASN A 25 -8.88 1.33 10.05
CA ASN A 25 -8.26 0.21 9.35
C ASN A 25 -6.72 0.37 9.31
N PRO A 26 -6.05 0.46 10.48
CA PRO A 26 -4.60 0.44 10.54
C PRO A 26 -4.11 -0.95 10.15
N GLY A 27 -2.98 -1.02 9.47
CA GLY A 27 -2.42 -2.32 9.10
C GLY A 27 -1.22 -2.22 8.18
N PRO A 28 -0.44 -3.31 8.08
CA PRO A 28 0.69 -3.36 7.19
C PRO A 28 0.22 -3.24 5.73
N VAL A 29 0.99 -2.50 4.94
CA VAL A 29 0.87 -2.48 3.48
C VAL A 29 1.78 -3.56 2.92
N ASP A 30 1.22 -4.51 2.18
CA ASP A 30 2.03 -5.47 1.43
C ASP A 30 2.61 -4.79 0.20
N VAL A 31 3.90 -4.99 -0.03
CA VAL A 31 4.61 -4.57 -1.24
C VAL A 31 4.79 -5.79 -2.12
N LEU A 32 4.35 -5.69 -3.37
CA LEU A 32 4.51 -6.71 -4.39
C LEU A 32 5.34 -6.15 -5.55
N VAL A 33 6.21 -6.98 -6.12
CA VAL A 33 6.98 -6.72 -7.34
C VAL A 33 6.48 -7.71 -8.39
N ASP A 34 5.95 -7.19 -9.50
CA ASP A 34 5.36 -7.99 -10.58
C ASP A 34 4.30 -9.00 -10.11
N GLY A 35 3.56 -8.63 -9.06
CA GLY A 35 2.53 -9.46 -8.44
C GLY A 35 3.05 -10.50 -7.43
N GLN A 36 4.36 -10.57 -7.20
CA GLN A 36 4.96 -11.45 -6.20
C GLN A 36 5.22 -10.69 -4.88
N PRO A 37 4.92 -11.28 -3.71
CA PRO A 37 5.21 -10.65 -2.42
C PRO A 37 6.70 -10.34 -2.25
N ALA A 38 7.01 -9.09 -1.92
CA ALA A 38 8.36 -8.58 -1.75
C ALA A 38 8.63 -8.08 -0.33
N GLY A 39 7.60 -7.67 0.42
CA GLY A 39 7.74 -7.31 1.82
C GLY A 39 6.49 -6.64 2.39
N ARG A 40 6.60 -6.16 3.64
CA ARG A 40 5.54 -5.43 4.34
C ARG A 40 6.07 -4.17 4.97
N LEU A 41 5.28 -3.10 4.93
CA LEU A 41 5.58 -1.83 5.57
C LEU A 41 4.52 -1.55 6.63
N GLN A 42 4.95 -1.29 7.87
CA GLN A 42 4.04 -0.91 8.94
C GLN A 42 3.56 0.52 8.72
N ILE A 43 2.25 0.71 8.62
CA ILE A 43 1.59 2.00 8.42
C ILE A 43 0.46 2.13 9.45
N GLY A 44 0.42 3.28 10.11
CA GLY A 44 -0.61 3.63 11.10
C GLY A 44 -1.53 4.73 10.61
N ASP A 45 -2.28 5.33 11.52
CA ASP A 45 -3.23 6.41 11.25
C ASP A 45 -2.59 7.79 11.03
N ARG A 46 -1.28 7.90 11.32
CA ARG A 46 -0.45 9.09 11.10
C ARG A 46 0.49 8.87 9.92
N TRP A 47 0.94 9.98 9.33
CA TRP A 47 1.99 9.95 8.33
C TRP A 47 3.25 9.32 8.91
N THR A 48 3.62 8.17 8.37
CA THR A 48 4.79 7.40 8.79
C THR A 48 5.68 7.15 7.59
N ARG A 49 6.97 7.33 7.81
CA ARG A 49 8.01 6.94 6.86
C ARG A 49 8.50 5.54 7.19
N SER A 50 8.33 4.61 6.26
CA SER A 50 8.71 3.21 6.40
C SER A 50 9.63 2.79 5.26
N ARG A 51 10.55 1.87 5.53
CA ARG A 51 11.56 1.41 4.57
C ARG A 51 11.49 -0.09 4.36
N LEU A 52 11.73 -0.52 3.11
CA LEU A 52 11.84 -1.92 2.71
C LEU A 52 13.01 -2.06 1.75
N ARG A 53 13.93 -2.98 2.04
CA ARG A 53 14.99 -3.35 1.12
C ARG A 53 14.49 -4.42 0.16
N LEU A 54 14.60 -4.16 -1.13
CA LEU A 54 14.37 -5.13 -2.19
C LEU A 54 15.72 -5.66 -2.69
N PRO A 55 15.96 -6.98 -2.60
CA PRO A 55 17.22 -7.53 -3.07
C PRO A 55 17.29 -7.48 -4.60
N ALA A 56 18.50 -7.30 -5.15
CA ALA A 56 18.73 -7.25 -6.60
C ALA A 56 18.14 -8.48 -7.34
N SER A 57 18.20 -9.66 -6.70
CA SER A 57 17.63 -10.91 -7.22
C SER A 57 16.11 -10.88 -7.47
N ARG A 58 15.39 -9.92 -6.88
CA ARG A 58 13.95 -9.67 -7.09
C ARG A 58 13.67 -8.56 -8.11
N LEU A 59 14.71 -7.85 -8.56
CA LEU A 59 14.65 -6.70 -9.45
C LEU A 59 15.78 -6.79 -10.50
N PRO A 60 15.73 -7.78 -11.41
CA PRO A 60 16.66 -7.81 -12.53
C PRO A 60 16.57 -6.51 -13.37
N PRO A 61 17.55 -6.19 -14.21
CA PRO A 61 17.47 -4.99 -15.05
C PRO A 61 16.20 -4.98 -15.91
N GLY A 62 15.41 -3.89 -15.82
CA GLY A 62 14.13 -3.79 -16.51
C GLY A 62 13.11 -2.86 -15.83
N LEU A 63 11.88 -2.90 -16.34
CA LEU A 63 10.74 -2.17 -15.78
C LEU A 63 9.87 -3.13 -14.97
N HIS A 64 9.69 -2.83 -13.69
CA HIS A 64 8.92 -3.62 -12.75
C HIS A 64 7.67 -2.90 -12.28
N ARG A 65 6.60 -3.66 -12.05
CA ARG A 65 5.37 -3.15 -11.44
C ARG A 65 5.45 -3.31 -9.93
N LEU A 66 5.59 -2.19 -9.23
CA LEU A 66 5.40 -2.14 -7.78
C LEU A 66 3.92 -2.00 -7.45
N THR A 67 3.41 -2.85 -6.58
CA THR A 67 2.03 -2.77 -6.09
C THR A 67 2.02 -2.66 -4.57
N LEU A 68 1.35 -1.61 -4.08
CA LEU A 68 1.00 -1.47 -2.67
C LEU A 68 -0.40 -2.03 -2.47
N ARG A 69 -0.51 -3.11 -1.70
CA ARG A 69 -1.77 -3.69 -1.27
C ARG A 69 -2.05 -3.27 0.16
N TRP A 70 -3.03 -2.37 0.29
CA TRP A 70 -3.53 -1.89 1.58
C TRP A 70 -4.26 -3.00 2.33
N PRO A 71 -4.34 -2.93 3.67
CA PRO A 71 -5.24 -3.79 4.42
C PRO A 71 -6.66 -3.67 3.85
N GLY A 72 -7.32 -4.82 3.66
CA GLY A 72 -8.70 -4.85 3.18
C GLY A 72 -9.61 -4.07 4.13
N LEU A 73 -10.70 -3.50 3.61
CA LEU A 73 -11.67 -2.84 4.48
C LEU A 73 -12.22 -3.88 5.47
N PRO A 74 -12.42 -3.52 6.75
CA PRO A 74 -13.03 -4.44 7.69
C PRO A 74 -14.37 -4.89 7.12
N ALA A 75 -14.53 -6.19 6.94
CA ALA A 75 -15.79 -6.78 6.52
C ALA A 75 -16.80 -6.55 7.64
N SER A 76 -17.63 -5.53 7.50
CA SER A 76 -18.89 -5.47 8.22
C SER A 76 -19.72 -6.67 7.79
N GLN A 77 -19.88 -7.66 8.67
CA GLN A 77 -20.72 -8.87 8.54
C GLN A 77 -21.33 -9.08 7.14
N GLY A 78 -20.57 -9.64 6.19
CA GLY A 78 -21.09 -10.04 4.88
C GLY A 78 -20.19 -9.69 3.69
N ASP A 79 -20.56 -10.23 2.52
CA ASP A 79 -19.81 -10.15 1.25
C ASP A 79 -19.86 -8.76 0.57
N ASN A 80 -20.56 -7.78 1.14
CA ASN A 80 -20.71 -6.46 0.55
C ASN A 80 -20.09 -5.35 1.44
N PRO A 81 -18.90 -4.82 1.09
CA PRO A 81 -18.23 -3.77 1.86
C PRO A 81 -18.97 -2.42 1.83
N LEU A 82 -20.00 -2.26 0.99
CA LEU A 82 -20.83 -1.05 0.93
C LEU A 82 -22.04 -1.11 1.85
N LEU A 83 -22.37 -2.27 2.44
CA LEU A 83 -23.59 -2.46 3.22
C LEU A 83 -23.74 -1.45 4.37
N PRO A 84 -22.71 -1.13 5.17
CA PRO A 84 -22.83 -0.12 6.23
C PRO A 84 -23.05 1.29 5.70
N ALA A 85 -22.53 1.60 4.51
CA ALA A 85 -22.76 2.89 3.88
C ALA A 85 -24.22 3.00 3.41
N ILE A 86 -24.76 1.92 2.84
CA ILE A 86 -26.17 1.84 2.41
C ILE A 86 -27.11 1.99 3.61
N GLU A 87 -26.92 1.21 4.67
CA GLU A 87 -27.75 1.28 5.89
C GLU A 87 -27.78 2.70 6.50
N ARG A 88 -26.64 3.38 6.51
CA ARG A 88 -26.57 4.77 7.01
C ARG A 88 -27.35 5.74 6.12
N LEU A 89 -27.27 5.59 4.80
CA LEU A 89 -28.00 6.44 3.87
C LEU A 89 -29.51 6.22 3.98
N GLU A 90 -29.97 4.99 4.19
CA GLU A 90 -31.38 4.67 4.42
C GLU A 90 -31.91 5.34 5.69
N LEU A 91 -31.06 5.52 6.71
CA LEU A 91 -31.37 6.27 7.93
C LEU A 91 -31.21 7.80 7.79
N GLY A 92 -30.89 8.30 6.60
CA GLY A 92 -30.62 9.73 6.37
C GLY A 92 -29.33 10.23 7.02
N LEU A 93 -28.42 9.33 7.40
CA LEU A 93 -27.14 9.65 8.03
C LEU A 93 -26.02 9.79 6.96
N PRO A 94 -25.02 10.67 7.18
CA PRO A 94 -23.87 10.76 6.29
C PRO A 94 -23.12 9.43 6.19
N ALA A 95 -22.76 9.02 4.98
CA ALA A 95 -22.01 7.80 4.72
C ALA A 95 -20.80 8.06 3.80
N GLU A 96 -19.70 7.33 4.01
CA GLU A 96 -18.52 7.38 3.14
C GLU A 96 -18.71 6.42 1.97
N LEU A 97 -19.07 6.96 0.80
CA LEU A 97 -19.31 6.19 -0.43
C LEU A 97 -18.03 5.68 -1.12
N HIS A 98 -16.90 6.34 -0.83
CA HIS A 98 -15.59 6.03 -1.39
C HIS A 98 -14.61 5.72 -0.26
N PRO A 99 -14.58 4.47 0.23
CA PRO A 99 -13.72 4.14 1.35
C PRO A 99 -12.26 4.30 0.95
N VAL A 100 -11.57 5.22 1.62
CA VAL A 100 -10.11 5.33 1.52
C VAL A 100 -9.50 4.16 2.28
N CYS A 101 -8.65 3.36 1.63
CA CYS A 101 -7.90 2.27 2.28
C CYS A 101 -6.51 2.73 2.77
N GLY A 102 -6.06 3.90 2.30
CA GLY A 102 -4.82 4.55 2.70
C GLY A 102 -4.38 5.61 1.70
N GLU A 103 -3.43 6.43 2.13
CA GLU A 103 -2.91 7.57 1.37
C GLU A 103 -1.39 7.48 1.27
N VAL A 104 -0.85 7.79 0.10
CA VAL A 104 0.60 7.88 -0.16
C VAL A 104 0.96 9.34 -0.34
N ALA A 105 1.85 9.85 0.50
CA ALA A 105 2.44 11.17 0.31
C ALA A 105 3.64 11.10 -0.64
N SER A 106 4.50 10.09 -0.45
CA SER A 106 5.64 9.86 -1.34
C SER A 106 6.08 8.40 -1.36
N LEU A 107 6.64 7.99 -2.49
CA LEU A 107 7.35 6.72 -2.66
C LEU A 107 8.66 7.00 -3.39
N HIS A 108 9.77 6.65 -2.76
CA HIS A 108 11.10 6.79 -3.33
C HIS A 108 11.77 5.43 -3.44
N ALA A 109 12.51 5.22 -4.51
CA ALA A 109 13.39 4.07 -4.70
C ALA A 109 14.81 4.60 -4.87
N ARG A 110 15.77 4.05 -4.11
CA ARG A 110 17.18 4.40 -4.22
C ARG A 110 18.03 3.13 -4.27
N PRO A 111 19.04 3.05 -5.16
CA PRO A 111 20.00 1.97 -5.09
C PRO A 111 20.76 2.03 -3.76
N VAL A 112 21.06 0.88 -3.18
CA VAL A 112 21.92 0.78 -2.00
C VAL A 112 23.37 1.00 -2.46
N HIS A 113 24.04 1.98 -1.86
CA HIS A 113 25.47 2.20 -2.07
C HIS A 113 26.26 1.28 -1.14
N SER A 114 27.15 0.49 -1.73
CA SER A 114 28.17 -0.31 -1.04
C SER A 114 29.20 0.57 -0.35
#